data_AF-B0WB58-F1
#
_entry.id   AF-B0WB58-F1
#
_cell.length_a   1.000
_cell.length_b   1.000
_cell.length_c   1.000
_cell.angle_alpha   90.00
_cell.angle_beta   90.00
_cell.angle_gamma   90.00
#
_symmetry.space_group_name_H-M   'P 1'
#
loop_
_entity.id
_entity.type
_entity.pdbx_description
1 polymer ?
#
loop_
_entity_poly.entity_id
_entity_poly.type
_entity_poly.pdbx_seq_one_letter_code
_entity_poly.pdbx_strand_id
1 'polypeptide(L)'
;MLPPDMLGLTDEQVEELKLVDEWGEKCVPSGGWVSNADPVGRRNGRQPLKKMQDVLEKAVADAKLMITKKLVEQGTILQLKMVQDALDLLRGAVMIVYPMQLPPHDPIRMEFSNTEDLEGTQASLEVIEPCKAQLWFAGKLLPNDAKLRDVVGGNEKTKIIVKLAKVNEGAPGREPVVSEEARKQMMMHAYRRQEELKTDRRGNENNYDGIPQPVQLCWPLINKYVMTMSCSTNLVDCWWCAGDDARGCIQKTRNVHVNIE
;
A
#
# COMPACT_ATOMS: atom_id res chain seq x y z
N MET A 1 16.28 -11.52 20.18
CA MET A 1 15.97 -12.88 19.68
C MET A 1 16.93 -13.91 20.28
N LEU A 2 16.57 -15.20 20.32
CA LEU A 2 17.56 -16.27 20.54
C LEU A 2 18.56 -16.35 19.37
N PRO A 3 19.82 -16.79 19.58
CA PRO A 3 20.79 -17.02 18.51
C PRO A 3 20.31 -18.08 17.50
N PRO A 4 20.70 -18.01 16.21
CA PRO A 4 20.30 -18.99 15.20
C PRO A 4 20.57 -20.45 15.60
N ASP A 5 21.70 -20.71 16.25
CA ASP A 5 22.14 -22.05 16.69
C ASP A 5 21.25 -22.64 17.79
N MET A 6 20.43 -21.83 18.45
CA MET A 6 19.48 -22.23 19.50
C MET A 6 18.02 -22.29 19.00
N LEU A 7 17.73 -21.85 17.77
CA LEU A 7 16.37 -21.80 17.26
C LEU A 7 15.86 -23.21 16.91
N GLY A 8 14.78 -23.63 17.57
CA GLY A 8 14.12 -24.92 17.31
C GLY A 8 14.72 -26.11 18.05
N LEU A 9 15.69 -25.90 18.93
CA LEU A 9 16.11 -26.88 19.93
C LEU A 9 15.16 -26.87 21.13
N THR A 10 15.03 -28.02 21.81
CA THR A 10 14.38 -28.09 23.13
C THR A 10 15.35 -27.65 24.23
N ASP A 11 14.81 -27.25 25.39
CA ASP A 11 15.62 -26.84 26.55
C ASP A 11 16.62 -27.95 26.96
N GLU A 12 16.20 -29.22 26.89
CA GLU A 12 17.06 -30.39 27.15
C GLU A 12 18.26 -30.48 26.18
N GLN A 13 18.04 -30.22 24.89
CA GLN A 13 19.10 -30.22 23.87
C GLN A 13 20.05 -29.02 24.04
N VAL A 14 19.52 -27.87 24.47
CA VAL A 14 20.32 -26.68 24.79
C VAL A 14 21.26 -26.95 25.97
N GLU A 15 20.77 -27.64 27.01
CA GLU A 15 21.60 -28.05 28.16
C GLU A 15 22.64 -29.12 27.78
N GLU A 16 22.29 -30.12 26.96
CA GLU A 16 23.22 -31.15 26.48
C GLU A 16 24.35 -30.55 25.64
N LEU A 17 24.01 -29.66 24.70
CA LEU A 17 24.96 -28.95 23.84
C LEU A 17 25.67 -27.77 24.54
N LYS A 18 25.26 -27.42 25.76
CA LYS A 18 25.79 -26.31 26.58
C LYS A 18 25.77 -24.96 25.85
N LEU A 19 24.74 -24.72 25.07
CA LEU A 19 24.56 -23.46 24.34
C LEU A 19 24.09 -22.35 25.29
N VAL A 20 24.72 -21.18 25.21
CA VAL A 20 24.46 -20.03 26.10
C VAL A 20 24.05 -18.81 25.29
N ASP A 21 22.94 -18.17 25.64
CA ASP A 21 22.51 -16.89 25.04
C ASP A 21 23.40 -15.74 25.52
N GLU A 22 24.56 -15.56 24.88
CA GLU A 22 25.47 -14.43 25.12
C GLU A 22 24.79 -13.06 24.98
N TRP A 23 23.75 -12.95 24.17
CA TRP A 23 23.08 -11.69 23.86
C TRP A 23 22.00 -11.37 24.88
N GLY A 24 21.41 -12.36 25.54
CA GLY A 24 20.44 -12.18 26.62
C GLY A 24 20.98 -11.36 27.80
N GLU A 25 22.28 -11.46 28.10
CA GLU A 25 22.96 -10.67 29.14
C GLU A 25 23.48 -9.31 28.66
N LYS A 26 23.86 -9.20 27.39
CA LYS A 26 24.36 -7.94 26.80
C LYS A 26 23.21 -6.97 26.46
N CYS A 27 22.10 -7.49 25.95
CA CYS A 27 20.96 -6.70 25.44
C CYS A 27 19.81 -6.61 26.48
N VAL A 28 20.12 -6.13 27.69
CA VAL A 28 19.12 -5.93 28.76
C VAL A 28 18.33 -4.64 28.53
N PRO A 29 16.99 -4.65 28.64
CA PRO A 29 16.19 -3.44 28.48
C PRO A 29 16.33 -2.47 29.67
N SER A 30 16.23 -1.17 29.38
CA SER A 30 16.20 -0.07 30.35
C SER A 30 15.13 -0.28 31.42
N GLY A 31 15.54 -0.40 32.68
CA GLY A 31 14.65 -0.66 33.82
C GLY A 31 14.39 -2.14 34.11
N GLY A 32 14.98 -3.06 33.35
CA GLY A 32 14.85 -4.51 33.56
C GLY A 32 13.70 -5.15 32.79
N TRP A 33 13.56 -6.47 32.98
CA TRP A 33 12.69 -7.34 32.21
C TRP A 33 11.75 -8.17 33.09
N VAL A 34 10.68 -8.67 32.47
CA VAL A 34 9.71 -9.62 33.04
C VAL A 34 9.80 -10.91 32.22
N SER A 35 9.80 -12.06 32.89
CA SER A 35 9.79 -13.35 32.21
C SER A 35 8.43 -13.61 31.57
N ASN A 36 8.42 -13.88 30.27
CA ASN A 36 7.25 -14.31 29.51
C ASN A 36 7.70 -15.32 28.46
N ALA A 37 7.49 -16.62 28.71
CA ALA A 37 7.96 -17.69 27.85
C ALA A 37 7.33 -17.58 26.44
N ASP A 38 8.15 -17.72 25.40
CA ASP A 38 7.68 -17.71 24.01
C ASP A 38 7.17 -19.11 23.62
N PRO A 39 5.88 -19.29 23.31
CA PRO A 39 5.34 -20.59 22.91
C PRO A 39 5.93 -21.12 21.59
N VAL A 40 6.66 -20.29 20.82
CA VAL A 40 7.31 -20.67 19.56
C VAL A 40 8.85 -20.79 19.72
N GLY A 41 9.40 -20.50 20.89
CA GLY A 41 10.85 -20.65 21.16
C GLY A 41 11.77 -19.81 20.26
N ARG A 42 11.33 -18.63 19.77
CA ARG A 42 12.14 -17.72 18.94
C ARG A 42 12.76 -16.59 19.75
N ARG A 43 12.07 -16.18 20.81
CA ARG A 43 12.48 -15.12 21.75
C ARG A 43 12.97 -15.74 23.05
N ASN A 44 13.96 -15.11 23.68
CA ASN A 44 14.53 -15.53 24.96
C ASN A 44 13.64 -15.22 26.19
N GLY A 45 12.35 -14.91 25.98
CA GLY A 45 11.37 -14.62 27.02
C GLY A 45 11.61 -13.38 27.89
N ARG A 46 12.65 -12.58 27.64
CA ARG A 46 12.98 -11.36 28.42
C ARG A 46 12.20 -10.15 27.90
N GLN A 47 10.95 -9.99 28.31
CA GLN A 47 10.08 -8.87 27.88
C GLN A 47 10.41 -7.58 28.67
N PRO A 48 10.51 -6.39 28.04
CA PRO A 48 10.71 -5.14 28.75
C PRO A 48 9.51 -4.79 29.65
N LEU A 49 9.69 -3.95 30.67
CA LEU A 49 8.59 -3.48 31.52
C LEU A 49 7.48 -2.76 30.73
N LYS A 50 6.23 -2.82 31.22
CA LYS A 50 5.06 -2.18 30.57
C LYS A 50 5.30 -0.71 30.17
N LYS A 51 5.90 0.09 31.06
CA LYS A 51 6.26 1.49 30.78
C LYS A 51 7.12 1.69 29.53
N MET A 52 8.01 0.73 29.22
CA MET A 52 8.87 0.75 28.04
C MET A 52 8.17 0.16 26.81
N GLN A 53 7.23 -0.78 26.99
CA GLN A 53 6.32 -1.22 25.94
C GLN A 53 5.46 -0.04 25.46
N ASP A 54 4.88 0.74 26.38
CA ASP A 54 4.09 1.94 26.08
C ASP A 54 4.86 2.97 25.23
N VAL A 55 6.20 3.07 25.40
CA VAL A 55 7.07 3.96 24.61
C VAL A 55 7.19 3.45 23.17
N LEU A 56 7.40 2.15 22.98
CA LEU A 56 7.47 1.53 21.65
C LEU A 56 6.12 1.59 20.93
N GLU A 57 5.01 1.32 21.62
CA GLU A 57 3.66 1.39 21.05
C GLU A 57 3.31 2.81 20.59
N LYS A 58 3.67 3.84 21.37
CA LYS A 58 3.50 5.25 20.98
C LYS A 58 4.34 5.61 19.77
N ALA A 59 5.64 5.28 19.78
CA ALA A 59 6.52 5.55 18.63
C ALA A 59 6.02 4.88 17.34
N VAL A 60 5.49 3.65 17.44
CA VAL A 60 4.86 2.95 16.31
C VAL A 60 3.55 3.60 15.87
N ALA A 61 2.73 4.11 16.79
CA ALA A 61 1.52 4.85 16.44
C ALA A 61 1.85 6.17 15.72
N ASP A 62 2.79 6.94 16.25
CA ASP A 62 3.23 8.22 15.71
C ASP A 62 3.89 8.06 14.32
N ALA A 63 4.78 7.08 14.16
CA ALA A 63 5.38 6.72 12.88
C ALA A 63 4.33 6.30 11.83
N LYS A 64 3.28 5.58 12.24
CA LYS A 64 2.16 5.24 11.36
C LYS A 64 1.37 6.49 10.94
N LEU A 65 1.11 7.42 11.85
CA LEU A 65 0.39 8.67 11.53
C LEU A 65 1.15 9.48 10.46
N MET A 66 2.49 9.55 10.54
CA MET A 66 3.34 10.24 9.55
C MET A 66 3.32 9.64 8.12
N ILE A 67 2.84 8.41 7.92
CA ILE A 67 2.85 7.70 6.62
C ILE A 67 1.42 7.26 6.21
N THR A 68 0.39 7.69 6.93
CA THR A 68 -1.00 7.23 6.72
C THR A 68 -1.64 7.85 5.47
N LYS A 69 -2.43 7.05 4.71
CA LYS A 69 -3.14 7.47 3.48
C LYS A 69 -4.02 8.74 3.64
N LYS A 70 -4.47 9.03 4.86
CA LYS A 70 -5.24 10.24 5.25
C LYS A 70 -4.52 11.55 4.92
N LEU A 71 -3.19 11.56 4.90
CA LEU A 71 -2.39 12.75 4.56
C LEU A 71 -2.70 13.29 3.16
N VAL A 72 -3.09 12.40 2.24
CA VAL A 72 -3.52 12.78 0.87
C VAL A 72 -4.82 13.58 0.91
N GLU A 73 -5.78 13.18 1.74
CA GLU A 73 -7.08 13.87 1.91
C GLU A 73 -6.87 15.26 2.55
N GLN A 74 -5.83 15.38 3.38
CA GLN A 74 -5.38 16.63 4.00
C GLN A 74 -4.48 17.48 3.09
N GLY A 75 -4.25 17.08 1.83
CA GLY A 75 -3.40 17.80 0.89
C GLY A 75 -1.89 17.76 1.19
N THR A 76 -1.46 17.05 2.24
CA THR A 76 -0.08 17.08 2.72
C THR A 76 0.84 16.22 1.86
N ILE A 77 1.92 16.83 1.36
CA ILE A 77 2.92 16.16 0.50
C ILE A 77 3.85 15.30 1.36
N LEU A 78 3.97 14.01 1.02
CA LEU A 78 4.97 13.12 1.63
C LEU A 78 6.35 13.33 0.99
N GLN A 79 7.33 13.74 1.81
CA GLN A 79 8.73 13.87 1.41
C GLN A 79 9.58 12.74 2.01
N LEU A 80 10.70 12.40 1.35
CA LEU A 80 11.64 11.38 1.85
C LEU A 80 12.17 11.71 3.25
N LYS A 81 12.34 13.01 3.58
CA LYS A 81 12.71 13.49 4.91
C LYS A 81 11.73 12.99 5.99
N MET A 82 10.43 13.11 5.78
CA MET A 82 9.41 12.65 6.74
C MET A 82 9.45 11.12 6.96
N VAL A 83 9.83 10.36 5.93
CA VAL A 83 10.02 8.89 6.07
C VAL A 83 11.28 8.58 6.87
N GLN A 84 12.37 9.33 6.65
CA GLN A 84 13.59 9.22 7.45
C GLN A 84 13.35 9.62 8.91
N ASP A 85 12.65 10.74 9.16
CA ASP A 85 12.26 11.19 10.50
C ASP A 85 11.43 10.14 11.24
N ALA A 86 10.51 9.45 10.54
CA ALA A 86 9.73 8.36 11.09
C ALA A 86 10.57 7.11 11.40
N LEU A 87 11.57 6.78 10.59
CA LEU A 87 12.53 5.71 10.89
C LEU A 87 13.43 6.06 12.08
N ASP A 88 13.88 7.32 12.18
CA ASP A 88 14.76 7.78 13.25
C ASP A 88 14.01 7.92 14.59
N LEU A 89 12.71 8.24 14.58
CA LEU A 89 11.83 8.11 15.74
C LEU A 89 11.79 6.68 16.27
N LEU A 90 11.66 5.68 15.38
CA LEU A 90 11.63 4.26 15.76
C LEU A 90 13.01 3.78 16.27
N ARG A 91 14.10 4.18 15.61
CA ARG A 91 15.48 3.91 16.08
C ARG A 91 15.71 4.51 17.47
N GLY A 92 15.30 5.76 17.68
CA GLY A 92 15.37 6.45 18.97
C GLY A 92 14.59 5.73 20.07
N ALA A 93 13.35 5.31 19.78
CA ALA A 93 12.53 4.54 20.72
C ALA A 93 13.19 3.19 21.09
N VAL A 94 13.79 2.49 20.12
CA VAL A 94 14.53 1.25 20.39
C VAL A 94 15.80 1.51 21.20
N MET A 95 16.53 2.62 20.97
CA MET A 95 17.69 2.99 21.79
C MET A 95 17.32 3.34 23.24
N ILE A 96 16.16 3.96 23.48
CA ILE A 96 15.65 4.25 24.83
C ILE A 96 15.38 2.94 25.59
N VAL A 97 14.76 1.96 24.94
CA VAL A 97 14.44 0.67 25.57
C VAL A 97 15.66 -0.26 25.64
N TYR A 98 16.54 -0.25 24.64
CA TYR A 98 17.73 -1.11 24.54
C TYR A 98 19.00 -0.27 24.26
N PRO A 99 19.63 0.32 25.30
CA PRO A 99 20.78 1.21 25.11
C PRO A 99 22.02 0.48 24.57
N MET A 100 22.16 -0.82 24.87
CA MET A 100 23.20 -1.70 24.31
C MET A 100 22.85 -2.26 22.93
N GLN A 101 21.81 -1.71 22.28
CA GLN A 101 21.23 -2.15 21.00
C GLN A 101 20.58 -3.55 21.09
N LEU A 102 19.85 -3.91 20.04
CA LEU A 102 19.33 -5.27 19.85
C LEU A 102 20.43 -6.22 19.34
N PRO A 103 20.29 -7.54 19.49
CA PRO A 103 21.26 -8.51 18.96
C PRO A 103 21.44 -8.37 17.43
N PRO A 104 22.63 -8.67 16.86
CA PRO A 104 22.89 -8.52 15.42
C PRO A 104 21.93 -9.30 14.52
N HIS A 105 21.51 -10.48 14.96
CA HIS A 105 20.58 -11.39 14.28
C HIS A 105 19.10 -11.07 14.53
N ASP A 106 18.78 -9.97 15.23
CA ASP A 106 17.40 -9.56 15.47
C ASP A 106 16.81 -8.89 14.21
N PRO A 107 15.66 -9.35 13.66
CA PRO A 107 15.08 -8.79 12.44
C PRO A 107 14.92 -7.27 12.46
N ILE A 108 14.53 -6.70 13.60
CA ILE A 108 14.36 -5.25 13.77
C ILE A 108 15.68 -4.50 13.52
N ARG A 109 16.82 -5.08 13.95
CA ARG A 109 18.15 -4.49 13.73
C ARG A 109 18.60 -4.63 12.29
N MET A 110 18.30 -5.76 11.65
CA MET A 110 18.59 -5.98 10.23
C MET A 110 17.78 -5.01 9.35
N GLU A 111 16.47 -4.88 9.60
CA GLU A 111 15.58 -3.90 8.95
C GLU A 111 16.08 -2.46 9.08
N PHE A 112 16.51 -2.02 10.27
CA PHE A 112 17.08 -0.66 10.43
C PHE A 112 18.43 -0.46 9.72
N SER A 113 19.16 -1.55 9.46
CA SER A 113 20.46 -1.55 8.79
C SER A 113 20.33 -1.79 7.28
N ASN A 114 19.14 -2.17 6.79
CA ASN A 114 18.89 -2.62 5.42
C ASN A 114 19.84 -3.78 5.02
N THR A 115 20.04 -4.71 5.95
CA THR A 115 20.86 -5.93 5.79
C THR A 115 20.04 -7.20 6.00
N GLU A 116 18.71 -7.12 5.97
CA GLU A 116 17.86 -8.30 6.02
C GLU A 116 18.00 -9.15 4.75
N ASP A 117 18.01 -10.47 4.94
CA ASP A 117 17.86 -11.41 3.83
C ASP A 117 16.36 -11.57 3.52
N LEU A 118 15.97 -11.20 2.30
CA LEU A 118 14.61 -11.29 1.80
C LEU A 118 14.40 -12.49 0.86
N GLU A 119 15.45 -13.26 0.56
CA GLU A 119 15.34 -14.40 -0.36
C GLU A 119 14.31 -15.42 0.13
N GLY A 120 13.54 -15.99 -0.81
CA GLY A 120 12.42 -16.90 -0.52
C GLY A 120 11.20 -16.29 0.19
N THR A 121 11.29 -15.06 0.72
CA THR A 121 10.22 -14.44 1.52
C THR A 121 9.28 -13.59 0.67
N GLN A 122 7.98 -13.55 0.99
CA GLN A 122 6.97 -12.76 0.24
C GLN A 122 7.33 -11.26 0.16
N ALA A 123 8.01 -10.72 1.17
CA ALA A 123 8.49 -9.33 1.22
C ALA A 123 9.42 -8.96 0.04
N SER A 124 10.16 -9.91 -0.55
CA SER A 124 10.98 -9.70 -1.76
C SER A 124 10.17 -9.24 -2.98
N LEU A 125 8.86 -9.53 -3.02
CA LEU A 125 7.96 -9.07 -4.08
C LEU A 125 7.62 -7.58 -3.92
N GLU A 126 7.52 -7.10 -2.67
CA GLU A 126 7.15 -5.73 -2.32
C GLU A 126 8.30 -4.74 -2.44
N VAL A 127 9.54 -5.19 -2.19
CA VAL A 127 10.75 -4.39 -2.39
C VAL A 127 11.07 -4.29 -3.88
N ILE A 128 11.28 -3.05 -4.36
CA ILE A 128 11.72 -2.74 -5.72
C ILE A 128 12.90 -1.76 -5.65
N GLU A 129 14.03 -2.15 -6.25
CA GLU A 129 15.15 -1.26 -6.49
C GLU A 129 14.73 -0.09 -7.41
N PRO A 130 15.18 1.16 -7.16
CA PRO A 130 14.73 2.33 -7.92
C PRO A 130 15.02 2.21 -9.42
N CYS A 131 16.11 1.54 -9.81
CA CYS A 131 16.47 1.30 -11.21
C CYS A 131 15.56 0.26 -11.92
N LYS A 132 14.84 -0.57 -11.16
CA LYS A 132 13.91 -1.60 -11.65
C LYS A 132 12.44 -1.22 -11.43
N ALA A 133 12.18 0.02 -11.01
CA ALA A 133 10.85 0.57 -10.80
C ALA A 133 10.31 1.23 -12.09
N GLN A 134 9.04 0.98 -12.40
CA GLN A 134 8.30 1.67 -13.46
C GLN A 134 6.99 2.24 -12.93
N LEU A 135 6.71 3.49 -13.29
CA LEU A 135 5.48 4.19 -12.95
C LEU A 135 4.48 4.10 -14.11
N TRP A 136 3.22 3.85 -13.79
CA TRP A 136 2.14 3.69 -14.76
C TRP A 136 0.95 4.56 -14.41
N PHE A 137 0.46 5.33 -15.39
CA PHE A 137 -0.73 6.18 -15.27
C PHE A 137 -1.69 5.91 -16.43
N ALA A 138 -2.96 5.63 -16.12
CA ALA A 138 -4.03 5.39 -17.09
C ALA A 138 -3.70 4.34 -18.19
N GLY A 139 -2.86 3.35 -17.89
CA GLY A 139 -2.42 2.32 -18.85
C GLY A 139 -1.26 2.73 -19.76
N LYS A 140 -0.65 3.90 -19.55
CA LYS A 140 0.59 4.35 -20.19
C LYS A 140 1.75 4.32 -19.18
N LEU A 141 2.94 4.02 -19.67
CA LEU A 141 4.18 4.14 -18.92
C LEU A 141 4.53 5.63 -18.74
N LEU A 142 4.89 6.03 -17.51
CA LEU A 142 5.47 7.33 -17.21
C LEU A 142 7.00 7.24 -17.40
N PRO A 143 7.62 8.07 -18.26
CA PRO A 143 9.07 8.19 -18.32
C PRO A 143 9.59 8.86 -17.04
N ASN A 144 10.68 8.36 -16.47
CA ASN A 144 11.26 8.94 -15.24
C ASN A 144 11.78 10.38 -15.44
N ASP A 145 12.22 10.72 -16.66
CA ASP A 145 12.80 12.03 -16.98
C ASP A 145 11.77 13.08 -17.48
N ALA A 146 10.49 12.70 -17.61
CA ALA A 146 9.44 13.58 -18.14
C ALA A 146 8.67 14.28 -17.02
N LYS A 147 8.32 15.56 -17.22
CA LYS A 147 7.48 16.28 -16.24
C LYS A 147 6.04 15.75 -16.31
N LEU A 148 5.40 15.55 -15.16
CA LEU A 148 4.02 15.07 -15.08
C LEU A 148 3.03 15.92 -15.90
N ARG A 149 3.24 17.24 -15.98
CA ARG A 149 2.45 18.16 -16.81
C ARG A 149 2.43 17.77 -18.29
N ASP A 150 3.51 17.18 -18.81
CA ASP A 150 3.65 16.84 -20.23
C ASP A 150 2.89 15.53 -20.55
N VAL A 151 2.56 14.73 -19.53
CA VAL A 151 1.83 13.45 -19.63
C VAL A 151 0.34 13.61 -19.25
N VAL A 152 0.02 14.51 -18.31
CA VAL A 152 -1.33 14.74 -17.77
C VAL A 152 -2.01 15.96 -18.40
N GLY A 153 -1.24 16.92 -18.91
CA GLY A 153 -1.71 18.22 -19.39
C GLY A 153 -1.69 19.30 -18.31
N GLY A 154 -2.00 20.54 -18.70
CA GLY A 154 -2.19 21.66 -17.77
C GLY A 154 -3.56 21.57 -17.11
N ASN A 155 -3.61 21.07 -15.87
CA ASN A 155 -4.85 20.96 -15.11
C ASN A 155 -4.55 21.19 -13.61
N GLU A 156 -5.06 22.29 -13.07
CA GLU A 156 -4.61 22.88 -11.79
C GLU A 156 -5.03 22.10 -10.54
N LYS A 157 -6.02 21.19 -10.65
CA LYS A 157 -6.57 20.44 -9.50
C LYS A 157 -6.91 19.00 -9.86
N THR A 158 -5.91 18.23 -10.28
CA THR A 158 -6.05 16.79 -10.57
C THR A 158 -5.39 15.90 -9.53
N LYS A 159 -6.17 15.01 -8.91
CA LYS A 159 -5.65 13.90 -8.12
C LYS A 159 -5.27 12.74 -9.04
N ILE A 160 -3.97 12.51 -9.19
CA ILE A 160 -3.43 11.44 -10.04
C ILE A 160 -3.30 10.17 -9.20
N ILE A 161 -3.61 9.01 -9.80
CA ILE A 161 -3.34 7.69 -9.20
C ILE A 161 -2.28 7.00 -10.05
N VAL A 162 -1.06 6.90 -9.52
CA VAL A 162 0.05 6.22 -10.20
C VAL A 162 0.26 4.84 -9.58
N LYS A 163 0.44 3.84 -10.46
CA LYS A 163 0.77 2.47 -10.08
C LYS A 163 2.26 2.20 -10.27
N LEU A 164 2.85 1.47 -9.32
CA LEU A 164 4.24 1.02 -9.38
C LEU A 164 4.32 -0.45 -9.80
N ALA A 165 5.17 -0.77 -10.78
CA ALA A 165 5.44 -2.11 -11.27
C ALA A 165 6.96 -2.39 -11.34
N LYS A 166 7.38 -3.66 -11.35
CA LYS A 166 8.77 -4.02 -11.69
C LYS A 166 8.94 -3.97 -13.21
N VAL A 167 10.12 -3.55 -13.69
CA VAL A 167 10.49 -3.66 -15.11
C VAL A 167 10.23 -5.09 -15.60
N ASN A 168 9.61 -5.22 -16.78
CA ASN A 168 9.16 -6.47 -17.43
C ASN A 168 7.85 -7.11 -16.92
N GLU A 169 7.16 -6.59 -15.90
CA GLU A 169 5.82 -7.10 -15.52
C GLU A 169 4.68 -6.58 -16.42
N GLY A 170 4.98 -5.67 -17.35
CA GLY A 170 4.00 -5.09 -18.27
C GLY A 170 3.07 -4.07 -17.61
N ALA A 171 1.96 -3.76 -18.28
CA ALA A 171 0.98 -2.81 -17.77
C ALA A 171 0.25 -3.39 -16.54
N PRO A 172 0.21 -2.70 -15.39
CA PRO A 172 -0.43 -3.22 -14.19
C PRO A 172 -1.93 -3.41 -14.40
N GLY A 173 -2.47 -4.50 -13.85
CA GLY A 173 -3.88 -4.86 -13.96
C GLY A 173 -4.82 -3.70 -13.64
N ARG A 174 -5.83 -3.53 -14.49
CA ARG A 174 -6.90 -2.56 -14.27
C ARG A 174 -7.69 -3.01 -13.04
N GLU A 175 -7.79 -2.13 -12.03
CA GLU A 175 -8.64 -2.42 -10.87
C GLU A 175 -10.10 -2.60 -11.32
N PRO A 176 -10.85 -3.53 -10.71
CA PRO A 176 -12.28 -3.64 -10.97
C PRO A 176 -12.93 -2.31 -10.58
N VAL A 177 -13.63 -1.69 -11.53
CA VAL A 177 -14.31 -0.38 -11.37
C VAL A 177 -15.43 -0.44 -10.31
N VAL A 178 -15.75 -1.63 -9.83
CA VAL A 178 -16.84 -1.93 -8.89
C VAL A 178 -16.22 -2.62 -7.67
N SER A 179 -16.46 -2.08 -6.48
CA SER A 179 -16.08 -2.73 -5.22
C SER A 179 -16.80 -4.08 -5.06
N GLU A 180 -16.23 -5.02 -4.29
CA GLU A 180 -16.87 -6.33 -4.11
C GLU A 180 -18.29 -6.24 -3.51
N GLU A 181 -18.51 -5.26 -2.63
CA GLU A 181 -19.80 -4.98 -2.02
C GLU A 181 -20.82 -4.48 -3.05
N ALA A 182 -20.43 -3.51 -3.89
CA ALA A 182 -21.28 -3.02 -4.99
C ALA A 182 -21.55 -4.13 -6.04
N ARG A 183 -20.58 -5.04 -6.26
CA ARG A 183 -20.75 -6.22 -7.13
C ARG A 183 -21.77 -7.19 -6.55
N LYS A 184 -21.72 -7.47 -5.24
CA LYS A 184 -22.70 -8.31 -4.53
C LYS A 184 -24.10 -7.68 -4.58
N GLN A 185 -24.21 -6.38 -4.34
CA GLN A 185 -25.49 -5.65 -4.42
C GLN A 185 -26.09 -5.68 -5.83
N MET A 186 -25.30 -5.43 -6.88
CA MET A 186 -25.77 -5.55 -8.27
C MET A 186 -26.19 -6.99 -8.61
N MET A 187 -25.47 -8.01 -8.12
CA MET A 187 -25.83 -9.41 -8.34
C MET A 187 -27.15 -9.77 -7.65
N MET A 188 -27.38 -9.34 -6.41
CA MET A 188 -28.66 -9.52 -5.71
C MET A 188 -29.82 -8.79 -6.41
N HIS A 189 -29.60 -7.54 -6.86
CA HIS A 189 -30.61 -6.78 -7.58
C HIS A 189 -30.93 -7.39 -8.96
N ALA A 190 -29.93 -7.89 -9.68
CA ALA A 190 -30.12 -8.61 -10.94
C ALA A 190 -30.89 -9.93 -10.73
N TYR A 191 -30.59 -10.68 -9.66
CA TYR A 191 -31.30 -11.90 -9.31
C TYR A 191 -32.78 -11.62 -8.98
N ARG A 192 -33.06 -10.63 -8.13
CA ARG A 192 -34.43 -10.20 -7.79
C ARG A 192 -35.24 -9.82 -9.03
N ARG A 193 -34.66 -9.01 -9.93
CA ARG A 193 -35.30 -8.63 -11.20
C ARG A 193 -35.54 -9.83 -12.12
N GLN A 194 -34.69 -10.87 -12.09
CA GLN A 194 -34.94 -12.12 -12.82
C GLN A 194 -36.10 -12.94 -12.23
N GLU A 195 -36.29 -12.94 -10.91
CA GLU A 195 -37.44 -13.61 -10.27
C GLU A 195 -38.76 -12.87 -10.53
N GLU A 196 -38.74 -11.54 -10.50
CA GLU A 196 -39.86 -10.67 -10.88
C GLU A 196 -40.27 -10.95 -12.35
N LEU A 197 -39.32 -10.87 -13.30
CA LEU A 197 -39.57 -11.17 -14.71
C LEU A 197 -40.02 -12.62 -14.98
N LYS A 198 -39.54 -13.60 -14.21
CA LYS A 198 -40.04 -15.00 -14.29
C LYS A 198 -41.46 -15.12 -13.75
N THR A 199 -41.88 -14.25 -12.86
CA THR A 199 -43.21 -14.27 -12.25
C THR A 199 -44.21 -13.55 -13.15
N ASP A 200 -43.85 -12.40 -13.72
CA ASP A 200 -44.67 -11.71 -14.74
C ASP A 200 -44.92 -12.58 -15.98
N ARG A 201 -43.89 -13.32 -16.45
CA ARG A 201 -44.05 -14.28 -17.56
C ARG A 201 -45.08 -15.36 -17.26
N ARG A 202 -45.04 -15.95 -16.06
CA ARG A 202 -46.00 -16.99 -15.62
C ARG A 202 -47.39 -16.42 -15.35
N GLY A 203 -47.49 -15.13 -14.95
CA GLY A 203 -48.77 -14.44 -14.81
C GLY A 203 -49.46 -14.17 -16.15
N ASN A 204 -48.69 -13.82 -17.19
CA ASN A 204 -49.22 -13.54 -18.54
C ASN A 204 -49.66 -14.79 -19.31
N GLU A 205 -49.30 -16.01 -18.89
CA GLU A 205 -49.75 -17.25 -19.53
C GLU A 205 -51.27 -17.51 -19.36
N ASN A 206 -51.95 -16.78 -18.47
CA ASN A 206 -53.39 -16.86 -18.23
C ASN A 206 -54.22 -15.73 -18.90
N ASN A 207 -53.64 -14.94 -19.81
CA ASN A 207 -54.39 -13.92 -20.56
C ASN A 207 -54.18 -14.04 -22.08
N TYR A 208 -54.67 -15.14 -22.64
CA TYR A 208 -54.91 -15.26 -24.09
C TYR A 208 -56.19 -14.50 -24.44
N ASP A 209 -56.06 -13.26 -24.89
CA ASP A 209 -56.89 -12.66 -25.94
C ASP A 209 -56.35 -11.27 -26.33
N GLY A 210 -55.97 -11.09 -27.61
CA GLY A 210 -55.55 -9.78 -28.12
C GLY A 210 -54.33 -9.75 -29.04
N ILE A 211 -54.33 -10.53 -30.13
CA ILE A 211 -53.42 -10.28 -31.26
C ILE A 211 -54.05 -9.23 -32.20
N PRO A 212 -53.35 -8.13 -32.50
CA PRO A 212 -53.37 -7.55 -33.84
C PRO A 212 -52.03 -7.71 -34.55
N GLN A 213 -52.09 -7.78 -35.88
CA GLN A 213 -51.01 -8.21 -36.78
C GLN A 213 -49.92 -7.14 -37.05
N PRO A 214 -48.74 -7.54 -37.58
CA PRO A 214 -47.62 -6.62 -37.81
C PRO A 214 -47.87 -5.64 -38.96
N VAL A 215 -47.36 -4.42 -38.84
CA VAL A 215 -47.33 -3.42 -39.92
C VAL A 215 -45.94 -2.85 -40.16
N GLN A 216 -45.50 -3.01 -41.41
CA GLN A 216 -44.48 -2.28 -42.17
C GLN A 216 -43.26 -1.65 -41.47
N LEU A 217 -42.08 -2.08 -41.93
CA LEU A 217 -40.85 -1.28 -41.93
C LEU A 217 -41.05 0.05 -42.67
N CYS A 218 -40.56 1.15 -42.09
CA CYS A 218 -40.28 2.38 -42.82
C CYS A 218 -39.13 3.16 -42.15
N TRP A 219 -38.01 3.34 -42.87
CA TRP A 219 -37.00 4.35 -42.57
C TRP A 219 -37.53 5.74 -42.98
N PRO A 220 -37.21 6.82 -42.25
CA PRO A 220 -36.24 7.74 -42.85
C PRO A 220 -35.30 8.49 -41.89
N LEU A 221 -34.22 9.00 -42.49
CA LEU A 221 -33.26 9.98 -41.95
C LEU A 221 -33.90 11.21 -41.28
N ILE A 222 -33.29 11.69 -40.18
CA ILE A 222 -33.15 13.13 -39.90
C ILE A 222 -31.75 13.44 -39.36
N ASN A 223 -31.04 14.36 -40.03
CA ASN A 223 -29.81 15.02 -39.57
C ASN A 223 -30.14 16.23 -38.69
N LYS A 224 -29.32 16.54 -37.66
CA LYS A 224 -28.84 17.93 -37.40
C LYS A 224 -27.74 18.04 -36.33
N TYR A 225 -26.90 19.06 -36.53
CA TYR A 225 -25.81 19.61 -35.71
C TYR A 225 -26.27 20.01 -34.28
N VAL A 226 -25.41 20.27 -33.29
CA VAL A 226 -24.58 21.51 -33.13
C VAL A 226 -23.42 21.32 -32.13
N MET A 227 -22.37 22.13 -32.31
CA MET A 227 -21.12 22.23 -31.55
C MET A 227 -20.90 23.70 -31.16
N THR A 228 -20.51 24.01 -29.92
CA THR A 228 -20.01 25.36 -29.52
C THR A 228 -19.12 25.35 -28.26
N MET A 229 -18.18 26.30 -28.19
CA MET A 229 -17.20 26.56 -27.12
C MET A 229 -17.42 27.94 -26.45
N SER A 230 -16.82 28.16 -25.28
CA SER A 230 -16.25 29.45 -24.79
C SER A 230 -15.32 29.16 -23.58
N CYS A 231 -14.05 29.60 -23.47
CA CYS A 231 -13.42 30.95 -23.36
C CYS A 231 -13.48 31.55 -21.92
N SER A 232 -12.42 32.15 -21.32
CA SER A 232 -11.02 32.43 -21.73
C SER A 232 -10.18 33.06 -20.57
N THR A 233 -8.89 33.41 -20.80
CA THR A 233 -8.00 34.37 -20.03
C THR A 233 -7.47 33.93 -18.63
N ASN A 234 -6.26 34.30 -18.13
CA ASN A 234 -5.12 35.09 -18.69
C ASN A 234 -3.80 34.91 -17.88
N LEU A 235 -2.65 35.16 -18.55
CA LEU A 235 -1.35 35.73 -18.08
C LEU A 235 -0.30 34.99 -17.18
N VAL A 236 0.93 34.94 -17.74
CA VAL A 236 2.33 35.02 -17.21
C VAL A 236 2.96 34.06 -16.17
N ASP A 237 4.09 33.50 -16.62
CA ASP A 237 5.41 33.38 -15.96
C ASP A 237 5.55 32.96 -14.48
N CYS A 238 6.23 31.82 -14.27
CA CYS A 238 7.50 31.81 -13.51
C CYS A 238 8.38 30.57 -13.82
N TRP A 239 9.69 30.76 -13.68
CA TRP A 239 10.73 29.73 -13.83
C TRP A 239 10.72 28.71 -12.69
N TRP A 240 11.27 27.51 -12.96
CA TRP A 240 12.15 26.88 -11.97
C TRP A 240 13.27 26.05 -12.61
N CYS A 241 14.46 26.13 -12.00
CA CYS A 241 15.71 25.53 -12.47
C CYS A 241 15.77 24.02 -12.26
N ALA A 242 16.66 23.35 -13.01
CA ALA A 242 17.11 22.00 -12.71
C ALA A 242 18.19 22.00 -11.59
N GLY A 243 18.37 20.88 -10.90
CA GLY A 243 19.37 20.73 -9.83
C GLY A 243 19.26 19.44 -9.02
N ASP A 244 19.57 18.32 -9.69
CA ASP A 244 20.28 17.12 -9.21
C ASP A 244 19.82 16.26 -7.99
N ASP A 245 20.00 14.95 -8.21
CA ASP A 245 20.10 13.82 -7.26
C ASP A 245 18.98 13.55 -6.24
N ALA A 246 18.08 12.62 -6.59
CA ALA A 246 17.33 11.80 -5.64
C ALA A 246 17.09 10.37 -6.17
N ARG A 247 17.89 9.39 -5.73
CA ARG A 247 17.60 7.95 -5.91
C ARG A 247 16.85 7.47 -4.66
N GLY A 248 15.67 6.86 -4.82
CA GLY A 248 14.90 6.36 -3.67
C GLY A 248 13.99 5.18 -4.03
N CYS A 249 14.03 4.12 -3.22
CA CYS A 249 13.16 2.95 -3.36
C CYS A 249 11.69 3.34 -3.12
N ILE A 250 10.78 2.75 -3.91
CA ILE A 250 9.33 2.87 -3.69
C ILE A 250 8.79 1.45 -3.50
N GLN A 251 8.05 1.20 -2.43
CA GLN A 251 7.43 -0.10 -2.16
C GLN A 251 6.23 -0.36 -3.09
N LYS A 252 6.16 -1.59 -3.60
CA LYS A 252 5.09 -2.08 -4.48
C LYS A 252 3.74 -2.08 -3.74
N THR A 253 2.65 -1.86 -4.48
CA THR A 253 1.23 -1.92 -4.05
C THR A 253 0.60 -0.69 -3.37
N ARG A 254 1.28 0.45 -3.23
CA ARG A 254 0.61 1.70 -2.83
C ARG A 254 0.31 2.57 -4.05
N ASN A 255 -0.98 2.75 -4.32
CA ASN A 255 -1.50 3.79 -5.22
C ASN A 255 -0.96 5.15 -4.75
N VAL A 256 0.03 5.70 -5.47
CA VAL A 256 0.62 6.99 -5.13
C VAL A 256 -0.33 8.08 -5.59
N HIS A 257 -0.76 8.89 -4.65
CA HIS A 257 -1.55 10.08 -4.92
C HIS A 257 -0.63 11.28 -5.00
N VAL A 258 -0.42 11.77 -6.21
CA VAL A 258 0.31 13.01 -6.46
C VAL A 258 -0.73 14.12 -6.54
N ASN A 259 -0.65 15.07 -5.61
CA ASN A 259 -1.29 16.37 -5.74
C ASN A 259 -0.32 17.27 -6.52
N ILE A 260 -0.84 17.95 -7.54
CA ILE A 260 -0.13 19.00 -8.25
C ILE A 260 -0.75 20.32 -7.78
N GLU A 261 0.09 21.21 -7.26
CA GLU A 261 -0.16 22.64 -7.13
C GLU A 261 0.66 23.38 -8.20
#